data_AF-A0A3A9GFE5-F1
#
_entry.id   AF-A0A3A9GFE5-F1
#
_cell.length_a   1.000
_cell.length_b   1.000
_cell.length_c   1.000
_cell.angle_alpha   90.00
_cell.angle_beta   90.00
_cell.angle_gamma   90.00
#
_symmetry.space_group_name_H-M   'P 1'
#
loop_
_entity.id
_entity.type
_entity.pdbx_description
1 polymer ?
#
loop_
_entity_poly.entity_id
_entity_poly.type
_entity_poly.pdbx_seq_one_letter_code
_entity_poly.pdbx_strand_id
1 'polypeptide(L)' 'MNKLIIREMNMVDYDSVDELMIQLHAVHVKGRPDLYEEVEHPYTLTEFKEMVNNNNSNFAFE' A
#
# COMPACT_ATOMS: atom_id res chain seq x y z
N MET A 1 -13.53 -25.31 2.86
CA MET A 1 -13.50 -24.07 2.06
C MET A 1 -13.02 -22.95 2.96
N ASN A 2 -11.90 -22.31 2.64
CA ASN A 2 -11.49 -21.12 3.37
C ASN A 2 -12.43 -19.97 2.98
N LYS A 3 -13.01 -19.31 3.97
CA LYS A 3 -13.90 -18.16 3.77
C LYS A 3 -13.05 -16.92 3.52
N LEU A 4 -13.33 -16.19 2.45
CA LEU A 4 -12.75 -14.86 2.23
C LEU A 4 -13.35 -13.89 3.26
N ILE A 5 -12.51 -13.18 4.01
CA ILE A 5 -12.92 -12.23 5.04
C ILE A 5 -12.18 -10.92 4.79
N ILE A 6 -12.92 -9.82 4.77
CA ILE A 6 -12.37 -8.46 4.81
C ILE A 6 -12.36 -8.04 6.28
N ARG A 7 -11.22 -7.52 6.74
CA ARG A 7 -10.99 -7.07 8.12
C ARG A 7 -10.11 -5.83 8.11
N GLU A 8 -10.09 -5.12 9.24
CA GLU A 8 -9.10 -4.07 9.48
C GLU A 8 -7.68 -4.60 9.29
N MET A 9 -6.86 -3.77 8.67
CA MET A 9 -5.44 -4.03 8.46
C MET A 9 -4.69 -3.87 9.78
N ASN A 10 -3.62 -4.63 9.98
CA ASN A 10 -2.74 -4.48 11.13
C ASN A 10 -1.28 -4.69 10.74
N MET A 11 -0.36 -4.50 11.71
CA MET A 11 1.08 -4.52 11.46
C MET A 11 1.61 -5.82 10.84
N VAL A 12 0.96 -6.97 11.04
CA VAL A 12 1.40 -8.24 10.45
C VAL A 12 1.15 -8.31 8.94
N ASP A 13 0.35 -7.38 8.41
CA ASP A 13 -0.03 -7.35 7.00
C ASP A 13 0.94 -6.53 6.14
N TYR A 14 1.94 -5.86 6.75
CA TYR A 14 2.84 -4.93 6.05
C TYR A 14 3.49 -5.56 4.81
N ASP A 15 4.17 -6.70 4.96
CA ASP A 15 4.90 -7.32 3.84
C ASP A 15 3.97 -7.68 2.67
N SER A 16 2.76 -8.16 2.97
CA SER A 16 1.77 -8.50 1.94
C SER A 16 1.17 -7.27 1.27
N VAL A 17 0.97 -6.17 2.01
CA VAL A 17 0.48 -4.92 1.45
C VAL A 17 1.56 -4.26 0.60
N ASP A 18 2.80 -4.22 1.07
CA ASP A 18 3.94 -3.68 0.34
C ASP A 18 4.12 -4.39 -1.01
N GLU A 19 4.08 -5.73 -1.03
CA GLU A 19 4.16 -6.52 -2.26
C GLU A 19 3.06 -6.13 -3.27
N LEU A 20 1.81 -5.98 -2.81
CA LEU A 20 0.70 -5.59 -3.67
C LEU A 20 0.82 -4.14 -4.16
N MET A 21 1.30 -3.25 -3.30
CA MET A 21 1.50 -1.84 -3.64
C MET A 21 2.65 -1.67 -4.64
N ILE A 22 3.73 -2.44 -4.54
CA ILE A 22 4.82 -2.47 -5.53
C ILE A 22 4.27 -2.87 -6.89
N GLN A 23 3.44 -3.93 -6.95
CA GLN A 23 2.82 -4.37 -8.20
C GLN A 23 1.93 -3.28 -8.80
N LEU A 24 1.12 -2.62 -7.98
CA LEU A 24 0.28 -1.51 -8.42
C LEU A 24 1.13 -0.34 -8.93
N HIS A 25 2.19 0.03 -8.21
CA HIS A 25 3.07 1.13 -8.58
C HIS A 25 3.84 0.86 -9.88
N ALA A 26 4.27 -0.38 -10.11
CA ALA A 26 4.89 -0.78 -11.38
C ALA A 26 3.96 -0.57 -12.58
N VAL A 27 2.64 -0.76 -12.40
CA VAL A 27 1.64 -0.42 -13.44
C VAL A 27 1.58 1.08 -13.67
N HIS A 28 1.66 1.91 -12.62
CA HIS A 28 1.70 3.37 -12.75
C HIS A 28 2.96 3.85 -13.47
N VAL A 29 4.15 3.36 -13.10
CA VAL A 29 5.43 3.67 -13.77
C VAL A 29 5.37 3.30 -15.25
N LYS A 30 4.87 2.11 -15.57
CA LYS A 30 4.72 1.69 -16.97
C LYS A 30 3.73 2.57 -17.75
N GLY A 31 2.64 2.98 -17.12
CA GLY A 31 1.58 3.76 -17.77
C GLY A 31 1.93 5.24 -17.93
N ARG A 32 2.69 5.80 -16.99
CA ARG A 32 3.08 7.22 -16.93
C ARG A 32 4.53 7.37 -16.42
N PRO A 33 5.53 6.91 -17.20
CA PRO A 33 6.94 6.99 -16.80
C PRO A 33 7.46 8.44 -16.74
N ASP A 34 6.69 9.40 -17.26
CA ASP A 34 6.94 10.83 -17.13
C ASP A 34 6.55 11.40 -15.75
N LEU A 35 5.70 10.69 -14.99
CA LEU A 35 5.23 11.12 -13.68
C LEU A 35 5.77 10.26 -12.52
N TYR A 36 6.02 8.98 -12.76
CA TYR A 36 6.38 8.03 -11.71
C TYR A 36 7.73 7.40 -11.99
N GLU A 37 8.53 7.28 -10.93
CA GLU A 37 9.78 6.53 -10.90
C GLU A 37 9.62 5.21 -10.15
N GLU A 38 10.49 4.25 -10.43
CA GLU A 38 10.52 2.98 -9.67
C GLU A 38 10.90 3.24 -8.21
N VAL A 39 10.17 2.60 -7.29
CA VAL A 39 10.44 2.65 -5.85
C VAL A 39 10.41 1.24 -5.28
N GLU A 40 11.25 0.99 -4.27
CA GLU A 40 11.36 -0.31 -3.61
C GLU A 40 10.20 -0.56 -2.64
N HIS A 41 9.81 0.46 -1.86
CA HIS A 41 8.69 0.40 -0.92
C HIS A 41 7.80 1.63 -1.13
N PRO A 42 6.61 1.49 -1.77
CA PRO A 42 5.67 2.60 -1.95
C PRO A 42 5.23 3.24 -0.64
N TYR A 43 5.20 2.45 0.43
CA TYR A 43 5.03 2.93 1.80
C TYR A 43 6.14 2.36 2.67
N THR A 44 6.83 3.22 3.40
CA THR A 44 7.74 2.77 4.45
C THR A 44 6.97 2.10 5.59
N LEU A 45 7.65 1.26 6.38
CA LEU A 45 7.06 0.66 7.57
C LEU A 45 6.51 1.70 8.56
N THR A 46 7.13 2.88 8.64
CA THR A 46 6.67 3.98 9.49
C THR A 46 5.34 4.55 8.98
N GLU A 47 5.24 4.86 7.68
CA GLU A 47 4.00 5.35 7.07
C GLU A 47 2.88 4.32 7.18
N PHE A 48 3.19 3.04 6.93
CA PHE A 48 2.21 1.96 7.11
C PHE A 48 1.71 1.87 8.56
N LYS A 49 2.62 1.99 9.53
CA LYS A 49 2.26 2.03 10.94
C LYS A 49 1.37 3.23 11.25
N GLU A 50 1.63 4.40 10.68
CA GLU A 50 0.79 5.56 10.83
C GLU A 50 -0.61 5.31 10.24
N MET A 51 -0.71 4.71 9.06
CA MET A 51 -2.00 4.34 8.44
C MET A 51 -2.81 3.38 9.32
N VAL A 52 -2.19 2.33 9.85
CA VAL A 52 -2.84 1.34 10.73
C VAL A 52 -3.30 1.96 12.05
N ASN A 53 -2.57 2.93 12.59
CA ASN A 53 -2.92 3.57 13.86
C ASN A 53 -3.89 4.76 13.68
N ASN A 54 -3.86 5.42 12.53
CA ASN A 54 -4.74 6.51 12.16
C ASN A 54 -5.98 5.96 11.44
N ASN A 55 -6.73 5.08 12.10
CA ASN A 55 -8.02 4.52 11.62
C ASN A 55 -9.14 5.58 11.46
N ASN A 56 -8.78 6.86 11.27
CA ASN A 56 -9.71 7.93 10.98
C ASN A 56 -9.10 8.96 10.02
N SER A 57 -9.84 9.26 8.96
CA SER A 57 -9.71 10.34 7.95
C SER A 57 -8.77 10.11 6.75
N ASN A 58 -9.40 9.80 5.60
CA ASN A 58 -9.07 10.24 4.24
C ASN A 58 -7.58 10.46 3.90
N PHE A 59 -6.86 9.40 3.55
CA PHE A 59 -5.77 9.53 2.59
C PHE A 59 -6.34 9.32 1.19
N ALA A 60 -7.00 10.37 0.67
CA ALA A 60 -7.12 10.53 -0.76
C ALA A 60 -5.73 10.92 -1.25
N PHE A 61 -5.20 10.16 -2.19
CA PHE A 61 -4.01 10.52 -2.95
C PHE A 61 -4.23 11.92 -3.56
N GLU A 62 -3.58 12.93 -2.99
CA GLU A 62 -3.39 14.25 -3.62
C GLU A 62 -2.08 14.26 -4.41
#